data_AF-A0A517WAF6-F1
#
_entry.id   AF-A0A517WAF6-F1
#
_cell.length_a   1.000
_cell.length_b   1.000
_cell.length_c   1.000
_cell.angle_alpha   90.00
_cell.angle_beta   90.00
_cell.angle_gamma   90.00
#
_symmetry.space_group_name_H-M   'P 1'
#
loop_
_entity.id
_entity.type
_entity.pdbx_description
1 polymer ?
#
loop_
_entity_poly.entity_id
_entity_poly.type
_entity_poly.pdbx_seq_one_letter_code
_entity_poly.pdbx_strand_id
1 'polypeptide(L)'
;MISNSRQVTVNAAFLKEIKEDNLRLYNLMENLRTFWLVPDPLTLKPEWFSLLVNELRDQLAMHFALEATFGYFDHADQVDALTAVESQRLRDQHEDLYLEIASIAEQVEEALYPQWNQTAYTAQIERFDLFYQNFQQHESAEFDLIMSASYENFKRMYQSGVSSKPYSARW
;
A
#
# COMPACT_ATOMS: atom_id res chain seq x y z
N MET A 1 -8.06 -11.35 38.60
CA MET A 1 -8.19 -10.77 37.23
C MET A 1 -6.85 -11.01 36.53
N ILE A 2 -6.81 -11.91 35.56
CA ILE A 2 -5.59 -12.26 34.83
C ILE A 2 -5.56 -11.39 33.58
N SER A 3 -4.64 -10.43 33.51
CA SER A 3 -4.33 -9.68 32.30
C SER A 3 -3.67 -10.64 31.30
N ASN A 4 -4.47 -11.17 30.38
CA ASN A 4 -3.96 -11.98 29.28
C ASN A 4 -3.29 -11.05 28.26
N SER A 5 -2.03 -10.68 28.50
CA SER A 5 -1.19 -10.07 27.49
C SER A 5 -0.98 -11.12 26.39
N ARG A 6 -1.82 -11.09 25.35
CA ARG A 6 -1.61 -11.86 24.12
C ARG A 6 -0.25 -11.45 23.56
N GLN A 7 0.78 -12.26 23.82
CA GLN A 7 2.04 -12.16 23.10
C GLN A 7 1.77 -12.55 21.65
N VAL A 8 1.58 -11.54 20.80
CA VAL A 8 1.53 -11.73 19.35
C VAL A 8 2.92 -12.18 18.92
N THR A 9 3.05 -13.45 18.56
CA THR A 9 4.31 -14.00 18.04
C THR A 9 4.30 -13.77 16.54
N VAL A 10 4.93 -12.69 16.06
CA VAL A 10 5.03 -12.39 14.62
C VAL A 10 6.05 -13.35 14.00
N ASN A 11 5.63 -14.13 13.00
CA ASN A 11 6.49 -15.09 12.32
C ASN A 11 7.59 -14.35 11.50
N ALA A 12 8.86 -14.70 11.68
CA ALA A 12 9.97 -14.06 10.97
C ALA A 12 9.96 -14.34 9.45
N ALA A 13 9.47 -15.51 9.03
CA ALA A 13 9.28 -15.82 7.61
C ALA A 13 8.23 -14.90 6.97
N PHE A 14 7.30 -14.39 7.78
CA PHE A 14 6.23 -13.53 7.35
C PHE A 14 6.66 -12.05 7.22
N LEU A 15 7.45 -11.53 8.16
CA LEU A 15 8.08 -10.19 7.99
C LEU A 15 8.98 -10.13 6.76
N LYS A 16 9.57 -11.27 6.40
CA LYS A 16 10.34 -11.41 5.16
C LYS A 16 9.44 -11.30 3.93
N GLU A 17 8.26 -11.93 3.95
CA GLU A 17 7.28 -11.88 2.86
C GLU A 17 6.80 -10.44 2.59
N ILE A 18 6.41 -9.68 3.61
CA ILE A 18 6.08 -8.23 3.46
C ILE A 18 7.26 -7.47 2.84
N LYS A 19 8.46 -7.70 3.34
CA LYS A 19 9.65 -6.97 2.87
C LYS A 19 9.95 -7.28 1.40
N GLU A 20 9.80 -8.54 1.01
CA GLU A 20 9.98 -8.98 -0.38
C GLU A 20 8.89 -8.40 -1.29
N ASP A 21 7.64 -8.37 -0.81
CA ASP A 21 6.51 -7.77 -1.51
C ASP A 21 6.72 -6.26 -1.77
N ASN A 22 7.04 -5.49 -0.73
CA ASN A 22 7.29 -4.05 -0.85
C ASN A 22 8.47 -3.74 -1.79
N LEU A 23 9.54 -4.54 -1.71
CA LEU A 23 10.69 -4.36 -2.59
C LEU A 23 10.32 -4.62 -4.06
N ARG A 24 9.50 -5.65 -4.31
CA ARG A 24 9.05 -5.97 -5.66
C ARG A 24 8.14 -4.89 -6.22
N LEU A 25 7.17 -4.41 -5.42
CA LEU A 25 6.29 -3.32 -5.79
C LEU A 25 7.07 -2.04 -6.13
N TYR A 26 8.01 -1.65 -5.26
CA TYR A 26 8.88 -0.49 -5.51
C TYR A 26 9.64 -0.61 -6.84
N ASN A 27 10.26 -1.76 -7.10
CA ASN A 27 11.02 -1.98 -8.33
C ASN A 27 10.13 -1.92 -9.59
N LEU A 28 8.92 -2.49 -9.53
CA LEU A 28 7.96 -2.42 -10.64
C LEU A 28 7.53 -0.99 -10.92
N MET A 29 7.21 -0.24 -9.86
CA MET A 29 6.81 1.17 -9.96
C MET A 29 7.92 2.04 -10.56
N GLU A 30 9.17 1.86 -10.12
CA GLU A 30 10.31 2.61 -10.68
C GLU A 30 10.60 2.23 -12.13
N ASN A 31 10.50 0.95 -12.49
CA ASN A 31 10.67 0.51 -13.88
C ASN A 31 9.59 1.11 -14.80
N LEU A 32 8.33 1.09 -14.37
CA LEU A 32 7.22 1.66 -15.13
C LEU A 32 7.37 3.19 -15.27
N ARG A 33 7.86 3.87 -14.24
CA ARG A 33 8.14 5.31 -14.25
C ARG A 33 9.06 5.77 -15.38
N THR A 34 9.95 4.90 -15.84
CA THR A 34 10.85 5.22 -16.96
C THR A 34 10.10 5.54 -18.26
N PHE A 35 8.89 5.00 -18.44
CA PHE A 35 8.13 5.12 -19.70
C PHE A 35 7.63 6.53 -20.02
N TRP A 36 7.53 7.40 -19.01
CA TRP A 36 7.19 8.81 -19.21
C TRP A 36 8.31 9.79 -18.83
N LEU A 37 9.36 9.33 -18.14
CA LEU A 37 10.54 10.14 -17.84
C LEU A 37 11.55 10.20 -19.00
N VAL A 38 11.67 9.13 -19.78
CA VAL A 38 12.63 9.04 -20.89
C VAL A 38 11.86 8.88 -22.19
N PRO A 39 11.62 9.95 -22.96
CA PRO A 39 10.95 9.87 -24.26
C PRO A 39 11.94 9.41 -25.34
N ASP A 40 12.54 8.22 -25.15
CA ASP A 40 13.38 7.57 -26.17
C ASP A 40 12.66 6.35 -26.76
N PRO A 41 12.08 6.49 -27.97
CA PRO A 41 11.38 5.41 -28.67
C PRO A 41 12.26 4.20 -28.98
N LEU A 42 13.59 4.36 -28.97
CA LEU A 42 14.53 3.26 -29.27
C LEU A 42 14.71 2.30 -28.08
N THR A 43 14.31 2.71 -26.88
CA THR A 43 14.59 1.99 -25.63
C THR A 43 13.34 1.35 -25.01
N LEU A 44 12.15 1.93 -25.22
CA LEU A 44 10.93 1.54 -24.52
C LEU A 44 9.95 0.83 -25.47
N LYS A 45 9.99 -0.50 -25.44
CA LYS A 45 9.11 -1.35 -26.24
C LYS A 45 7.69 -1.40 -25.65
N PRO A 46 6.63 -1.21 -26.45
CA PRO A 46 5.25 -1.34 -25.97
C PRO A 46 4.92 -2.66 -25.27
N GLU A 47 5.54 -3.76 -25.72
CA GLU A 47 5.40 -5.08 -25.12
C GLU A 47 5.99 -5.15 -23.71
N TRP A 48 7.05 -4.38 -23.44
CA TRP A 48 7.64 -4.32 -22.09
C TRP A 48 6.75 -3.55 -21.13
N PHE A 49 6.11 -2.47 -21.57
CA PHE A 49 5.12 -1.78 -20.74
C PHE A 49 3.95 -2.71 -20.41
N SER A 50 3.40 -3.40 -21.42
CA SER A 50 2.32 -4.38 -21.22
C SER A 50 2.68 -5.47 -20.21
N LEU A 51 3.89 -6.02 -20.31
CA LEU A 51 4.37 -7.02 -19.37
C LEU A 51 4.43 -6.46 -17.94
N LEU A 52 5.07 -5.30 -17.76
CA LEU A 52 5.28 -4.70 -16.44
C LEU A 52 3.97 -4.25 -15.79
N VAL A 53 3.02 -3.72 -16.56
CA VAL A 53 1.69 -3.34 -16.05
C VAL A 53 0.90 -4.56 -15.59
N ASN A 54 0.96 -5.67 -16.33
CA ASN A 54 0.36 -6.94 -15.89
C ASN A 54 1.01 -7.48 -14.62
N GLU A 55 2.34 -7.44 -14.54
CA GLU A 55 3.06 -7.84 -13.32
C GLU A 55 2.69 -6.96 -12.13
N LEU A 56 2.51 -5.65 -12.34
CA LEU A 56 2.08 -4.72 -11.30
C LEU A 56 0.64 -5.01 -10.85
N ARG A 57 -0.30 -5.29 -11.75
CA ARG A 57 -1.67 -5.69 -11.40
C ARG A 57 -1.64 -6.89 -10.45
N ASP A 58 -0.89 -7.93 -10.81
CA ASP A 58 -0.82 -9.16 -10.01
C ASP A 58 -0.11 -8.91 -8.66
N GLN A 59 0.92 -8.07 -8.67
CA GLN A 59 1.64 -7.65 -7.46
C GLN A 59 0.73 -6.87 -6.51
N LEU A 60 -0.11 -5.96 -7.03
CA LEU A 60 -1.06 -5.18 -6.20
C LEU A 60 -2.16 -6.05 -5.62
N ALA A 61 -2.64 -7.07 -6.34
CA ALA A 61 -3.57 -8.05 -5.77
C ALA A 61 -2.97 -8.74 -4.53
N MET A 62 -1.70 -9.15 -4.62
CA MET A 62 -0.99 -9.74 -3.49
C MET A 62 -0.79 -8.75 -2.36
N HIS A 63 -0.32 -7.54 -2.69
CA HIS A 63 -0.07 -6.47 -1.73
C HIS A 63 -1.32 -6.16 -0.88
N PHE A 64 -2.44 -5.84 -1.53
CA PHE A 64 -3.70 -5.55 -0.83
C PHE A 64 -4.23 -6.76 -0.04
N ALA A 65 -4.05 -7.98 -0.55
CA ALA A 65 -4.45 -9.19 0.18
C ALA A 65 -3.61 -9.39 1.45
N LEU A 66 -2.31 -9.10 1.41
CA LEU A 66 -1.47 -9.07 2.61
C LEU A 66 -2.02 -8.02 3.58
N GLU A 67 -2.22 -6.78 3.14
CA GLU A 67 -2.69 -5.70 4.02
C GLU A 67 -4.01 -6.00 4.74
N ALA A 68 -4.97 -6.57 4.00
CA ALA A 68 -6.24 -7.01 4.54
C ALA A 68 -6.08 -8.16 5.55
N THR A 69 -5.20 -9.13 5.27
CA THR A 69 -4.99 -10.30 6.13
C THR A 69 -4.26 -9.96 7.42
N PHE A 70 -3.30 -9.03 7.38
CA PHE A 70 -2.53 -8.63 8.56
C PHE A 70 -3.22 -7.62 9.42
N GLY A 71 -4.29 -7.00 8.90
CA GLY A 71 -4.96 -5.95 9.62
C GLY A 71 -3.96 -4.86 9.98
N TYR A 72 -3.19 -4.36 8.99
CA TYR A 72 -2.36 -3.15 9.16
C TYR A 72 -3.14 -2.03 9.87
N PHE A 73 -4.46 -2.09 9.74
CA PHE A 73 -5.41 -1.21 10.40
C PHE A 73 -6.36 -1.86 11.44
N ASP A 74 -6.38 -3.17 11.66
CA ASP A 74 -7.29 -3.80 12.65
C ASP A 74 -6.92 -3.45 14.10
N HIS A 75 -5.73 -2.88 14.31
CA HIS A 75 -5.35 -2.28 15.60
C HIS A 75 -5.69 -0.79 15.69
N ALA A 76 -6.07 -0.13 14.58
CA ALA A 76 -6.54 1.25 14.55
C ALA A 76 -7.93 1.40 15.19
N ASP A 77 -8.78 0.38 15.06
CA ASP A 77 -10.10 0.31 15.71
C ASP A 77 -10.02 0.33 17.25
N GLN A 78 -8.85 0.01 17.81
CA GLN A 78 -8.58 0.08 19.25
C GLN A 78 -8.00 1.45 19.67
N VAL A 79 -7.68 2.31 18.70
CA VAL A 79 -7.13 3.66 18.93
C VAL A 79 -8.27 4.64 19.13
N ASP A 80 -9.01 5.01 18.08
CA ASP A 80 -10.20 5.86 18.16
C ASP A 80 -11.09 5.77 16.90
N ALA A 81 -12.29 6.34 16.97
CA ALA A 81 -13.29 6.28 15.90
C ALA A 81 -12.86 7.02 14.62
N LEU A 82 -12.01 8.04 14.70
CA LEU A 82 -11.55 8.77 13.52
C LEU A 82 -10.53 7.94 12.74
N THR A 83 -9.64 7.27 13.45
CA THR A 83 -8.62 6.37 12.89
C THR A 83 -9.27 5.16 12.22
N ALA A 84 -10.35 4.62 12.80
CA ALA A 84 -11.14 3.54 12.22
C ALA A 84 -11.82 3.95 10.90
N VAL A 85 -12.43 5.14 10.86
CA VAL A 85 -13.07 5.67 9.65
C VAL A 85 -12.04 5.89 8.53
N GLU A 86 -10.88 6.46 8.87
CA GLU A 86 -9.83 6.71 7.88
C GLU A 86 -9.21 5.41 7.36
N SER A 87 -9.00 4.42 8.24
CA SER A 87 -8.59 3.07 7.83
C SER A 87 -9.57 2.47 6.83
N GLN A 88 -10.87 2.50 7.12
CA GLN A 88 -11.87 1.92 6.23
C GLN A 88 -11.86 2.65 4.90
N ARG A 89 -11.76 3.98 4.92
CA ARG A 89 -11.68 4.80 3.72
C ARG A 89 -10.47 4.42 2.85
N LEU A 90 -9.30 4.17 3.45
CA LEU A 90 -8.11 3.74 2.70
C LEU A 90 -8.28 2.33 2.14
N ARG A 91 -8.82 1.39 2.92
CA ARG A 91 -9.14 0.03 2.44
C ARG A 91 -10.10 0.05 1.25
N ASP A 92 -11.10 0.90 1.26
CA ASP A 92 -12.05 1.03 0.16
C ASP A 92 -11.36 1.51 -1.13
N GLN A 93 -10.24 2.25 -1.05
CA GLN A 93 -9.46 2.67 -2.21
C GLN A 93 -8.72 1.51 -2.89
N HIS A 94 -8.45 0.39 -2.20
CA HIS A 94 -7.78 -0.77 -2.80
C HIS A 94 -8.56 -1.32 -3.99
N GLU A 95 -9.89 -1.37 -3.88
CA GLU A 95 -10.76 -1.83 -4.97
C GLU A 95 -10.64 -0.89 -6.19
N ASP A 96 -10.79 0.42 -5.97
CA ASP A 96 -10.69 1.42 -7.03
C ASP A 96 -9.33 1.38 -7.73
N LEU A 97 -8.24 1.32 -6.95
CA LEU A 97 -6.88 1.23 -7.48
C LEU A 97 -6.67 -0.08 -8.27
N TYR A 98 -7.15 -1.21 -7.74
CA TYR A 98 -7.02 -2.49 -8.43
C TYR A 98 -7.80 -2.53 -9.75
N LEU A 99 -9.02 -2.01 -9.77
CA LEU A 99 -9.84 -1.94 -10.99
C LEU A 99 -9.19 -1.03 -12.04
N GLU A 100 -8.59 0.08 -11.61
CA GLU A 100 -7.89 0.98 -12.52
C GLU A 100 -6.67 0.30 -13.17
N ILE A 101 -5.79 -0.33 -12.38
CA ILE A 101 -4.62 -1.01 -12.95
C ILE A 101 -5.00 -2.22 -13.81
N ALA A 102 -6.06 -2.95 -13.45
CA ALA A 102 -6.58 -4.05 -14.25
C ALA A 102 -7.11 -3.56 -15.60
N SER A 103 -7.84 -2.45 -15.61
CA SER A 103 -8.34 -1.81 -16.83
C SER A 103 -7.19 -1.30 -17.71
N ILE A 104 -6.15 -0.69 -17.12
CA ILE A 104 -4.96 -0.27 -17.88
C ILE A 104 -4.27 -1.49 -18.50
N ALA A 105 -4.08 -2.58 -17.73
CA ALA A 105 -3.45 -3.81 -18.22
C ALA A 105 -4.17 -4.39 -19.45
N GLU A 106 -5.50 -4.51 -19.36
CA GLU A 106 -6.36 -4.99 -20.46
C GLU A 106 -6.23 -4.07 -21.69
N GLN A 107 -6.36 -2.76 -21.50
CA GLN A 107 -6.34 -1.79 -22.60
C GLN A 107 -4.97 -1.68 -23.28
N VAL A 108 -3.88 -1.92 -22.55
CA VAL A 108 -2.55 -2.00 -23.14
C VAL A 108 -2.43 -3.24 -24.04
N GLU A 109 -2.94 -4.40 -23.61
CA GLU A 109 -2.94 -5.61 -24.44
C GLU A 109 -3.78 -5.43 -25.71
N GLU A 110 -4.97 -4.83 -25.59
CA GLU A 110 -5.84 -4.49 -26.72
C GLU A 110 -5.17 -3.50 -27.69
N ALA A 111 -4.33 -2.58 -27.18
CA ALA A 111 -3.58 -1.65 -28.02
C ALA A 111 -2.41 -2.32 -28.78
N LEU A 112 -1.97 -3.51 -28.37
CA LEU A 112 -0.90 -4.26 -29.03
C LEU A 112 -1.43 -5.23 -30.09
N TYR A 113 -2.58 -5.86 -29.83
CA TYR A 113 -3.08 -6.97 -30.63
C TYR A 113 -4.52 -6.75 -31.12
N PRO A 114 -4.87 -7.22 -32.34
CA PRO A 114 -4.01 -7.89 -33.33
C PRO A 114 -3.14 -6.91 -34.13
N GLN A 115 -3.39 -5.61 -34.04
CA GLN A 115 -2.64 -4.56 -34.73
C GLN A 115 -2.25 -3.49 -33.72
N TRP A 116 -1.00 -3.05 -33.78
CA TRP A 116 -0.50 -2.01 -32.88
C TRP A 116 -1.23 -0.67 -33.11
N ASN A 117 -1.88 -0.19 -32.07
CA ASN A 117 -2.52 1.12 -31.99
C ASN A 117 -1.71 2.04 -31.07
N GLN A 118 -0.81 2.82 -31.68
CA GLN A 118 0.06 3.74 -30.96
C GLN A 118 -0.71 4.79 -30.14
N THR A 119 -1.81 5.33 -30.67
CA THR A 119 -2.60 6.36 -29.97
C THR A 119 -3.26 5.80 -28.71
N ALA A 120 -3.86 4.60 -28.81
CA ALA A 120 -4.46 3.94 -27.65
C ALA A 120 -3.40 3.60 -26.59
N TYR A 121 -2.23 3.11 -27.03
CA TYR A 121 -1.10 2.82 -26.15
C TYR A 121 -0.58 4.07 -25.41
N THR A 122 -0.37 5.18 -26.12
CA THR A 122 0.07 6.44 -25.49
C THR A 122 -0.94 6.94 -24.46
N ALA A 123 -2.24 6.80 -24.72
CA ALA A 123 -3.27 7.16 -23.74
C ALA A 123 -3.18 6.30 -22.47
N GLN A 124 -2.77 5.03 -22.56
CA GLN A 124 -2.55 4.19 -21.37
C GLN A 124 -1.33 4.59 -20.57
N ILE A 125 -0.25 5.09 -21.20
CA ILE A 125 0.90 5.64 -20.48
C ILE A 125 0.47 6.86 -19.64
N GLU A 126 -0.29 7.77 -20.24
CA GLU A 126 -0.80 8.96 -19.54
C GLU A 126 -1.75 8.59 -18.39
N ARG A 127 -2.65 7.63 -18.64
CA ARG A 127 -3.54 7.09 -17.61
C ARG A 127 -2.76 6.43 -16.48
N PHE A 128 -1.68 5.74 -16.80
CA PHE A 128 -0.81 5.11 -15.81
C PHE A 128 -0.03 6.12 -14.97
N ASP A 129 0.41 7.27 -15.52
CA ASP A 129 1.01 8.34 -14.71
C ASP A 129 0.04 8.88 -13.65
N LEU A 130 -1.23 9.06 -14.02
CA LEU A 130 -2.28 9.44 -13.05
C LEU A 130 -2.51 8.36 -11.99
N PHE A 131 -2.58 7.09 -12.40
CA PHE A 131 -2.66 5.95 -11.48
C PHE A 131 -1.48 5.95 -10.51
N TYR A 132 -0.25 6.12 -11.02
CA TYR A 132 0.96 6.14 -10.21
C TYR A 132 0.91 7.23 -9.13
N GLN A 133 0.45 8.43 -9.49
CA GLN A 133 0.30 9.54 -8.53
C GLN A 133 -0.75 9.23 -7.46
N ASN A 134 -1.89 8.67 -7.85
CA ASN A 134 -2.95 8.28 -6.91
C ASN A 134 -2.48 7.18 -5.96
N PHE A 135 -1.76 6.18 -6.48
CA PHE A 135 -1.19 5.10 -5.68
C PHE A 135 -0.16 5.62 -4.67
N GLN A 136 0.74 6.52 -5.09
CA GLN A 136 1.70 7.14 -4.17
C GLN A 136 1.02 7.96 -3.06
N GLN A 137 -0.07 8.65 -3.37
CA GLN A 137 -0.85 9.37 -2.36
C GLN A 137 -1.51 8.41 -1.37
N HIS A 138 -2.04 7.29 -1.86
CA HIS A 138 -2.61 6.23 -1.04
C HIS A 138 -1.57 5.64 -0.08
N GLU A 139 -0.42 5.19 -0.60
CA GLU A 139 0.71 4.67 0.22
C GLU A 139 1.17 5.68 1.28
N SER A 140 1.29 6.96 0.91
CA SER A 140 1.66 8.01 1.85
C SER A 140 0.62 8.18 2.96
N ALA A 141 -0.67 8.12 2.63
CA ALA A 141 -1.74 8.26 3.62
C ALA A 141 -1.80 7.04 4.56
N GLU A 142 -1.58 5.84 4.04
CA GLU A 142 -1.47 4.63 4.87
C GLU A 142 -0.26 4.68 5.81
N PHE A 143 0.89 5.11 5.30
CA PHE A 143 2.08 5.32 6.12
C PHE A 143 1.83 6.32 7.26
N ASP A 144 1.22 7.47 6.94
CA ASP A 144 0.89 8.50 7.93
C ASP A 144 -0.09 7.98 8.99
N LEU A 145 -1.07 7.17 8.58
CA LEU A 145 -2.03 6.54 9.49
C LEU A 145 -1.33 5.56 10.44
N ILE A 146 -0.44 4.71 9.92
CA ILE A 146 0.35 3.74 10.72
C ILE A 146 1.25 4.48 11.72
N MET A 147 1.92 5.55 11.30
CA MET A 147 2.78 6.36 12.19
C MET A 147 1.97 7.04 13.29
N SER A 148 0.82 7.62 12.94
CA SER A 148 -0.08 8.30 13.88
C SER A 148 -0.63 7.34 14.93
N ALA A 149 -1.13 6.17 14.49
CA ALA A 149 -1.64 5.14 15.39
C ALA A 149 -0.55 4.59 16.32
N SER A 150 0.67 4.39 15.81
CA SER A 150 1.83 3.95 16.59
C SER A 150 2.23 4.96 17.65
N TYR A 151 2.24 6.25 17.30
CA TYR A 151 2.56 7.35 18.22
C TYR A 151 1.54 7.46 19.36
N GLU A 152 0.24 7.42 19.06
CA GLU A 152 -0.80 7.48 20.08
C GLU A 152 -0.78 6.24 20.99
N ASN A 153 -0.51 5.05 20.45
CA ASN A 153 -0.30 3.84 21.25
C ASN A 153 0.87 3.98 22.22
N PHE A 154 2.01 4.50 21.74
CA PHE A 154 3.18 4.77 22.58
C PHE A 154 2.84 5.76 23.70
N LYS A 155 2.19 6.89 23.38
CA LYS A 155 1.77 7.91 24.33
C LYS A 155 0.82 7.36 25.40
N ARG A 156 -0.15 6.52 25.03
CA ARG A 156 -1.05 5.82 25.97
C ARG A 156 -0.28 4.90 26.91
N MET A 157 0.69 4.15 26.43
CA MET A 157 1.54 3.30 27.28
C MET A 157 2.31 4.14 28.31
N TYR A 158 2.89 5.27 27.92
CA TYR A 158 3.59 6.17 28.83
C TYR A 158 2.65 6.80 29.87
N GLN A 159 1.46 7.25 29.47
CA GLN A 159 0.49 7.85 30.39
C GLN A 159 -0.09 6.81 31.38
N SER A 160 -0.28 5.57 30.93
CA SER A 160 -0.74 4.46 31.81
C SER A 160 0.32 4.00 32.83
N GLY A 161 1.61 4.17 32.52
CA GLY A 161 2.73 3.83 33.42
C GLY A 161 3.02 4.87 34.52
N VAL A 162 2.41 6.07 34.46
CA VAL A 162 2.62 7.16 35.42
C VAL A 162 1.52 7.20 36.51
N SER A 163 0.47 6.39 36.41
CA SER A 163 -0.60 6.36 37.42
C SER A 163 -0.33 5.34 38.54
N SER A 164 -0.15 5.88 39.75
CA SER A 164 -0.15 5.25 41.09
C SER A 164 1.19 4.92 41.78
N LYS A 165 1.79 5.95 42.39
CA LYS A 165 2.18 5.84 43.82
C LYS A 165 1.53 6.98 44.60
N PRO A 166 0.56 6.72 45.49
CA PRO A 166 0.20 7.73 46.47
C PRO A 166 1.38 7.88 47.44
N TYR A 167 1.90 9.09 47.56
CA TYR A 167 2.80 9.49 48.63
C TYR A 167 2.07 9.29 49.96
N SER A 168 2.30 8.16 50.63
CA SER A 168 1.97 7.98 52.04
C SER A 168 3.05 8.68 52.86
N ALA A 169 2.92 9.99 53.02
CA ALA A 169 3.56 10.70 54.11
C ALA A 169 2.74 10.44 55.38
N ARG A 170 3.30 9.68 56.32
CA ARG A 170 2.82 9.65 57.70
C ARG A 170 4.03 9.67 58.62
N TRP A 171 4.00 10.69 59.48
CA TRP A 171 4.95 11.11 60.50
C TRP A 171 5.43 9.97 61.42
#